data_AF-A0A843SSK2-F1
#
_entry.id   AF-A0A843SSK2-F1
#
_cell.length_a   1.000
_cell.length_b   1.000
_cell.length_c   1.000
_cell.angle_alpha   90.00
_cell.angle_beta   90.00
_cell.angle_gamma   90.00
#
_symmetry.space_group_name_H-M   'P 1'
#
loop_
_entity.id
_entity.type
_entity.pdbx_description
1 polymer ?
#
loop_
_entity_poly.entity_id
_entity_poly.type
_entity_poly.pdbx_seq_one_letter_code
_entity_poly.pdbx_strand_id
1 'polypeptide(L)'
;MTTLPNREAFERIRAEYLEMPGMRLTLQQVQRLSGFDTSICAPVLDSLVQARFLDVGSDGSYARATASRPLQPPDWAVVASIDHKVTKKRY
;
A
#
# COMPACT_ATOMS: atom_id res chain seq x y z
N MET A 1 6.20 11.66 29.64
CA MET A 1 4.84 11.91 29.10
C MET A 1 4.87 11.57 27.61
N THR A 2 4.80 10.29 27.29
CA THR A 2 4.94 9.80 25.92
C THR A 2 3.55 9.79 25.29
N THR A 3 3.25 10.93 24.67
CA THR A 3 2.24 11.17 23.63
C THR A 3 1.49 9.92 23.15
N LEU A 4 0.17 9.89 23.39
CA LEU A 4 -0.80 8.98 22.78
C LEU A 4 -1.52 9.52 21.50
N PRO A 5 -0.97 10.46 20.68
CA PRO A 5 -1.67 11.00 19.51
C PRO A 5 -1.80 9.96 18.39
N ASN A 6 -0.97 8.91 18.42
CA ASN A 6 -1.02 7.85 17.41
C ASN A 6 -2.34 7.08 17.42
N ARG A 7 -3.02 6.93 18.56
CA ARG A 7 -4.25 6.13 18.62
C ARG A 7 -5.44 6.83 17.96
N GLU A 8 -5.57 8.14 18.17
CA GLU A 8 -6.62 8.93 17.52
C GLU A 8 -6.36 9.08 16.02
N ALA A 9 -5.11 9.32 15.63
CA ALA A 9 -4.71 9.32 14.22
C ALA A 9 -4.97 7.95 13.56
N PHE A 10 -4.68 6.86 14.26
CA PHE A 10 -4.93 5.49 13.78
C PHE A 10 -6.42 5.24 13.52
N GLU A 11 -7.29 5.53 14.49
CA GLU A 11 -8.74 5.32 14.30
C GLU A 11 -9.32 6.25 13.22
N ARG A 12 -8.85 7.49 13.13
CA ARG A 12 -9.34 8.46 12.13
C ARG A 12 -8.92 8.09 10.71
N ILE A 13 -7.65 7.73 10.51
CA ILE A 13 -7.14 7.22 9.23
C ILE A 13 -7.90 5.95 8.85
N ARG A 14 -8.07 5.02 9.80
CA ARG A 14 -8.79 3.78 9.57
C ARG A 14 -10.26 3.99 9.19
N ALA A 15 -10.96 4.93 9.83
CA ALA A 15 -12.33 5.29 9.50
C ALA A 15 -12.45 5.83 8.07
N GLU A 16 -11.52 6.69 7.63
CA GLU A 16 -11.48 7.23 6.26
C GLU A 16 -11.39 6.12 5.20
N TYR A 17 -10.52 5.12 5.43
CA TYR A 17 -10.40 3.96 4.53
C TYR A 17 -11.59 2.99 4.61
N LEU A 18 -12.38 3.02 5.69
CA LEU A 18 -13.60 2.22 5.84
C LEU A 18 -14.80 2.84 5.11
N GLU A 19 -14.92 4.16 5.14
CA GLU A 19 -16.00 4.92 4.49
C GLU A 19 -15.91 4.80 2.95
N MET A 20 -14.70 4.63 2.40
CA MET A 20 -14.47 4.52 0.95
C MET A 20 -13.64 3.27 0.57
N PRO A 21 -14.26 2.08 0.48
CA PRO A 21 -13.57 0.85 0.15
C PRO A 21 -13.12 0.85 -1.33
N GLY A 22 -11.83 1.13 -1.57
CA GLY A 22 -11.21 1.08 -2.89
C GLY A 22 -10.43 2.33 -3.28
N MET A 23 -10.44 3.38 -2.45
CA MET A 23 -9.59 4.53 -2.66
C MET A 23 -8.11 4.21 -2.39
N ARG A 24 -7.26 4.76 -3.26
CA ARG A 24 -5.81 4.80 -3.12
C ARG A 24 -5.44 6.19 -2.66
N LEU A 25 -4.82 6.31 -1.50
CA LEU A 25 -4.40 7.59 -0.94
C LEU A 25 -2.89 7.58 -0.76
N THR A 26 -2.22 8.60 -1.26
CA THR A 26 -0.81 8.86 -0.95
C THR A 26 -0.66 9.43 0.45
N LEU A 27 0.55 9.38 1.01
CA LEU A 27 0.87 9.99 2.31
C LEU A 27 0.38 11.45 2.39
N GLN A 28 0.62 12.23 1.34
CA GLN A 28 0.16 13.62 1.23
C GLN A 28 -1.37 13.77 1.29
N GLN A 29 -2.11 12.85 0.66
CA GLN A 29 -3.58 12.88 0.69
C GLN A 29 -4.11 12.47 2.07
N VAL A 30 -3.50 11.48 2.71
CA VAL A 30 -3.84 11.07 4.09
C VAL A 30 -3.60 12.22 5.06
N GLN A 31 -2.49 12.96 4.91
CA GLN A 31 -2.24 14.16 5.73
C GLN A 31 -3.33 15.22 5.58
N ARG A 32 -3.81 15.44 4.34
CA ARG A 32 -4.87 16.42 4.07
C ARG A 32 -6.22 15.98 4.63
N LEU A 33 -6.56 14.70 4.55
CA LEU A 33 -7.82 14.16 5.05
C LEU A 33 -7.84 14.05 6.58
N SER A 34 -6.77 13.51 7.15
CA SER A 34 -6.70 13.26 8.60
C SER A 34 -6.27 14.50 9.39
N GLY A 35 -5.64 15.50 8.74
CA GLY A 35 -5.20 16.74 9.38
C GLY A 35 -3.95 16.58 10.25
N PHE A 36 -3.21 15.48 10.11
CA PHE A 36 -2.01 15.19 10.90
C PHE A 36 -0.71 15.34 10.10
N ASP A 37 0.37 15.56 10.84
CA ASP A 37 1.71 15.75 10.30
C ASP A 37 2.32 14.46 9.74
N THR A 38 3.32 14.60 8.87
CA THR A 38 3.99 13.44 8.23
C THR A 38 4.57 12.50 9.28
N SER A 39 5.14 13.07 10.33
CA SER A 39 5.78 12.34 11.43
C SER A 39 4.81 11.47 12.23
N ILE A 40 3.50 11.73 12.12
CA ILE A 40 2.43 10.91 12.73
C ILE A 40 1.80 9.98 11.70
N CYS A 41 1.48 10.48 10.51
CA CYS A 41 0.86 9.68 9.45
C CYS A 41 1.76 8.54 8.96
N ALA A 42 3.07 8.77 8.81
CA ALA A 42 4.00 7.76 8.31
C ALA A 42 4.06 6.49 9.19
N PRO A 43 4.34 6.58 10.51
CA PRO A 43 4.38 5.38 11.36
C PRO A 43 3.01 4.70 11.53
N VAL A 44 1.91 5.46 11.46
CA VAL A 44 0.55 4.91 11.53
C VAL A 44 0.21 4.12 10.26
N LEU A 45 0.51 4.66 9.09
CA LEU A 45 0.33 3.97 7.80
C LEU A 45 1.20 2.71 7.73
N ASP A 46 2.47 2.81 8.16
CA ASP A 46 3.38 1.66 8.22
C ASP A 46 2.82 0.53 9.12
N SER A 47 2.31 0.89 10.30
CA SER A 47 1.65 -0.06 11.20
C SER A 47 0.42 -0.73 10.57
N LEU A 48 -0.38 0.01 9.79
CA LEU A 48 -1.54 -0.52 9.08
C LEU A 48 -1.15 -1.44 7.91
N VAL A 49 -0.03 -1.18 7.25
CA VAL A 49 0.54 -2.06 6.22
C VAL A 49 1.08 -3.34 6.85
N GLN A 50 1.82 -3.23 7.97
CA GLN A 50 2.28 -4.40 8.73
C GLN A 50 1.10 -5.27 9.22
N ALA A 51 0.01 -4.63 9.63
CA ALA A 51 -1.23 -5.31 10.02
C ALA A 51 -2.04 -5.89 8.84
N ARG A 52 -1.54 -5.79 7.60
CA ARG A 52 -2.21 -6.23 6.36
C ARG A 52 -3.59 -5.59 6.15
N PHE A 53 -3.83 -4.42 6.76
CA PHE A 53 -5.05 -3.65 6.57
C PHE A 53 -4.94 -2.77 5.31
N LEU A 54 -3.76 -2.21 5.08
CA LEU A 54 -3.42 -1.46 3.88
C LEU A 54 -2.37 -2.21 3.05
N ASP A 55 -2.42 -1.98 1.75
CA ASP A 55 -1.42 -2.42 0.78
C ASP A 55 -0.76 -1.18 0.16
N VAL A 56 0.56 -1.21 -0.02
CA VAL A 56 1.29 -0.12 -0.66
C VAL A 56 1.48 -0.46 -2.13
N GLY A 57 0.91 0.36 -3.00
CA GLY A 57 1.11 0.27 -4.44
C GLY A 57 2.51 0.73 -4.84
N SER A 58 2.96 0.31 -6.02
CA SER A 58 4.26 0.69 -6.61
C SER A 58 4.48 2.21 -6.69
N ASP A 59 3.40 2.98 -6.83
CA ASP A 59 3.41 4.45 -6.85
C ASP A 59 3.51 5.10 -5.45
N GLY A 60 3.70 4.32 -4.38
CA GLY A 60 3.70 4.82 -2.99
C GLY A 60 2.31 5.19 -2.47
N SER A 61 1.26 4.68 -3.12
CA SER A 61 -0.14 4.91 -2.74
C SER A 61 -0.65 3.78 -1.85
N TYR A 62 -1.28 4.14 -0.73
CA TYR A 62 -1.87 3.18 0.20
C TYR A 62 -3.31 2.89 -0.19
N ALA A 63 -3.61 1.62 -0.44
CA ALA A 63 -4.94 1.11 -0.76
C ALA A 63 -5.44 0.22 0.38
N ARG A 64 -6.76 0.20 0.63
CA ARG A 64 -7.32 -0.81 1.52
C ARG A 64 -7.11 -2.20 0.92
N ALA A 65 -6.60 -3.14 1.71
CA ALA A 65 -6.54 -4.54 1.35
C ALA A 65 -7.97 -5.11 1.35
N THR A 66 -8.72 -4.88 0.27
CA THR A 66 -9.94 -5.63 0.01
C THR A 66 -9.50 -7.04 -0.34
N ALA A 67 -10.11 -8.06 0.27
CA ALA A 67 -9.71 -9.47 0.18
C ALA A 67 -9.82 -10.09 -1.23
N SER A 68 -9.79 -9.28 -2.29
CA SER A 68 -9.94 -9.65 -3.67
C SER A 68 -8.98 -8.84 -4.55
N ARG A 69 -7.67 -9.09 -4.41
CA ARG A 69 -6.75 -8.92 -5.55
C ARG A 69 -5.90 -10.18 -5.73
N PRO A 70 -5.94 -10.82 -6.91
CA PRO A 70 -4.97 -11.85 -7.25
C PRO A 70 -3.59 -11.21 -7.31
N LEU A 71 -2.61 -11.88 -6.69
CA LEU A 71 -1.17 -11.67 -6.76
C LEU A 71 -0.77 -10.82 -7.98
N GLN A 72 -0.57 -9.51 -7.79
CA GLN A 72 0.20 -8.72 -8.75
C GLN A 72 1.64 -9.10 -8.45
N PRO A 73 2.34 -9.80 -9.36
CA PRO A 73 3.73 -10.13 -9.11
C PRO A 73 4.53 -8.82 -9.03
N PRO A 74 5.49 -8.72 -8.10
CA PRO A 74 6.34 -7.55 -7.99
C PRO A 74 7.04 -7.28 -9.33
N ASP A 75 7.32 -6.00 -9.62
CA ASP A 75 7.86 -5.51 -10.90
C ASP A 75 9.11 -6.29 -11.39
N TRP A 76 9.88 -6.89 -10.48
CA TRP A 76 11.02 -7.77 -10.81
C TRP A 76 10.65 -9.09 -11.49
N ALA A 77 9.38 -9.50 -11.49
CA ALA A 77 8.92 -10.73 -12.14
C ALA A 77 8.59 -10.55 -13.63
N VAL A 78 8.47 -9.31 -14.14
CA VAL A 78 8.17 -9.04 -15.56
C VAL A 78 9.37 -9.39 -16.46
N VAL A 79 10.60 -9.43 -15.92
CA VAL A 79 11.80 -9.78 -16.71
C VAL A 79 11.99 -11.28 -16.95
N ALA A 80 11.18 -12.15 -16.33
CA ALA A 80 11.31 -13.60 -16.48
C ALA A 80 10.63 -14.19 -17.74
N SER A 81 9.96 -13.36 -18.55
CA SER A 81 9.22 -13.83 -19.75
C SER A 81 10.01 -13.73 -21.06
N ILE A 82 11.32 -13.46 -21.02
CA ILE A 82 12.18 -13.44 -22.22
C ILE A 82 13.25 -14.52 -22.09
N ASP A 83 12.87 -15.80 -22.10
CA ASP A 83 13.72 -16.85 -22.68
C ASP A 83 12.92 -18.15 -22.88
N HIS A 84 12.32 -18.32 -24.06
CA HIS A 84 12.13 -19.66 -24.61
C HIS A 84 11.85 -19.64 -26.13
N LYS A 85 12.92 -19.73 -26.93
CA LYS A 85 12.96 -20.60 -28.11
C LYS A 85 14.39 -20.71 -28.67
N VAL A 86 15.23 -21.44 -27.96
CA VAL A 86 16.28 -22.24 -28.61
C VAL A 86 15.63 -23.50 -29.20
N THR A 87 16.20 -24.00 -30.30
CA THR A 87 15.90 -25.21 -31.12
C THR A 87 15.06 -24.94 -32.38
N LYS A 88 15.47 -25.28 -33.61
CA LYS A 88 16.37 -26.36 -34.07
C LYS A 88 17.13 -26.00 -35.36
N LYS A 89 18.41 -26.39 -35.33
CA LYS A 89 19.25 -26.90 -36.42
C LYS A 89 18.46 -27.66 -37.51
N ARG A 90 18.64 -27.30 -38.77
CA ARG A 90 18.61 -28.24 -39.91
C ARG A 90 19.68 -27.82 -40.92
N TYR A 91 20.75 -28.61 -40.93
CA TYR A 91 21.44 -28.99 -42.16
C TYR A 91 20.51 -29.88 -42.99
#